data_AF-A0A1S1CP41-F1
#
_entry.id   AF-A0A1S1CP41-F1
#
_cell.length_a   1.000
_cell.length_b   1.000
_cell.length_c   1.000
_cell.angle_alpha   90.00
_cell.angle_beta   90.00
_cell.angle_gamma   90.00
#
_symmetry.space_group_name_H-M   'P 1'
#
loop_
_entity.id
_entity.type
_entity.pdbx_description
1 polymer ?
#
loop_
_entity_poly.entity_id
_entity_poly.type
_entity_poly.pdbx_seq_one_letter_code
_entity_poly.pdbx_strand_id
1 'polypeptide(L)'
;MKIISEVVDNLTSIKLLVNSRKTNIPIIELDKLSIAEKNITSLKWENFVLEQRGDLTAYLLKNEREIFKKWNELSRDAKERIIPIVTKKLFALVEEKKIFESMIPQIRFDIINISIYLTIKNECMNVNSPFFDDLYTLYRLGYIPCGYAKGKYKVL
;
A
#
# COMPACT_ATOMS: atom_id res chain seq x y z
N MET A 1 2.80 -3.47 20.36
CA MET A 1 1.80 -3.87 19.36
C MET A 1 2.51 -4.40 18.13
N LYS A 2 2.03 -5.53 17.61
CA LYS A 2 2.56 -6.16 16.39
C LYS A 2 1.49 -6.12 15.30
N ILE A 3 1.90 -6.29 14.05
CA ILE A 3 0.97 -6.52 12.95
C ILE A 3 0.26 -7.85 13.21
N ILE A 4 -1.08 -7.83 13.17
CA ILE A 4 -1.88 -9.04 13.42
C ILE A 4 -1.61 -10.09 12.34
N SER A 5 -1.65 -11.36 12.73
CA SER A 5 -1.27 -12.47 11.83
C SER A 5 -2.09 -12.48 10.54
N GLU A 6 -3.39 -12.22 10.62
CA GLU A 6 -4.25 -12.13 9.43
C GLU A 6 -3.76 -11.09 8.42
N VAL A 7 -3.31 -9.92 8.88
CA VAL A 7 -2.77 -8.87 7.99
C VAL A 7 -1.46 -9.31 7.37
N VAL A 8 -0.60 -10.01 8.12
CA VAL A 8 0.64 -10.58 7.57
C VAL A 8 0.31 -11.61 6.49
N ASP A 9 -0.59 -12.55 6.78
CA ASP A 9 -0.97 -13.62 5.85
C ASP A 9 -1.63 -13.04 4.58
N ASN A 10 -2.52 -12.08 4.75
CA ASN A 10 -3.21 -11.41 3.65
C ASN A 10 -2.23 -10.64 2.75
N LEU A 11 -1.32 -9.83 3.31
CA LEU A 11 -0.39 -9.02 2.51
C LEU A 11 0.72 -9.87 1.87
N THR A 12 1.21 -10.88 2.57
CA THR A 12 2.26 -11.76 2.05
C THR A 12 1.75 -12.75 1.01
N SER A 13 0.45 -13.03 0.96
CA SER A 13 -0.18 -13.91 -0.03
C SER A 13 -0.59 -13.22 -1.33
N ILE A 14 -0.58 -11.88 -1.38
CA ILE A 14 -0.95 -11.10 -2.58
C ILE A 14 -0.21 -11.59 -3.83
N LYS A 15 -0.98 -11.69 -4.93
CA LYS A 15 -0.50 -11.97 -6.28
C LYS A 15 -0.72 -10.72 -7.13
N LEU A 16 0.36 -10.04 -7.50
CA LEU A 16 0.30 -8.85 -8.35
C LEU A 16 0.24 -9.23 -9.82
N LEU A 17 -0.36 -8.34 -10.61
CA LEU A 17 -0.44 -8.40 -12.07
C LEU A 17 -1.09 -9.68 -12.61
N VAL A 18 -2.15 -10.16 -11.94
CA VAL A 18 -2.95 -11.31 -12.40
C VAL A 18 -3.81 -10.95 -13.63
N ASN A 19 -4.09 -11.93 -14.50
CA ASN A 19 -4.69 -11.70 -15.82
C ASN A 19 -6.14 -11.16 -15.82
N SER A 20 -6.91 -11.39 -14.77
CA SER A 20 -8.30 -10.93 -14.68
C SER A 20 -8.52 -10.20 -13.37
N ARG A 21 -8.67 -8.87 -13.46
CA ARG A 21 -8.90 -7.97 -12.33
C ARG A 21 -10.18 -7.18 -12.57
N LYS A 22 -10.99 -7.02 -11.54
CA LYS A 22 -12.22 -6.21 -11.57
C LYS A 22 -12.34 -5.47 -10.25
N THR A 23 -12.70 -4.20 -10.32
CA THR A 23 -12.91 -3.36 -9.15
C THR A 23 -14.02 -2.35 -9.41
N ASN A 24 -14.71 -1.96 -8.34
CA ASN A 24 -15.64 -0.84 -8.37
C ASN A 24 -14.93 0.49 -8.03
N ILE A 25 -13.66 0.43 -7.61
CA ILE A 25 -12.84 1.61 -7.37
C ILE A 25 -12.59 2.31 -8.71
N PRO A 26 -12.81 3.62 -8.82
CA PRO A 26 -12.52 4.35 -10.05
C PRO A 26 -11.03 4.29 -10.41
N ILE A 27 -10.71 3.64 -11.53
CA ILE A 27 -9.33 3.47 -12.02
C ILE A 27 -9.10 4.03 -13.42
N ILE A 28 -7.82 4.29 -13.71
CA ILE A 28 -7.25 4.51 -15.03
C ILE A 28 -6.15 3.46 -15.18
N GLU A 29 -6.36 2.46 -16.03
CA GLU A 29 -5.34 1.45 -16.31
C GLU A 29 -4.23 2.06 -17.18
N LEU A 30 -2.97 1.82 -16.79
CA LEU A 30 -1.79 2.26 -17.51
C LEU A 30 -1.31 1.14 -18.43
N ASP A 31 -1.40 1.35 -19.74
CA ASP A 31 -1.06 0.40 -20.79
C ASP A 31 0.44 0.20 -21.01
N LYS A 32 1.27 1.13 -20.51
CA LYS A 32 2.72 1.12 -20.66
C LYS A 32 3.42 1.11 -19.31
N LEU A 33 4.31 0.13 -19.14
CA LEU A 33 5.10 -0.01 -17.92
C LEU A 33 5.96 1.24 -17.63
N SER A 34 6.52 1.90 -18.65
CA SER A 34 7.28 3.16 -18.47
C SER A 34 6.42 4.33 -17.97
N ILE A 35 5.12 4.35 -18.32
CA ILE A 35 4.19 5.35 -17.77
C ILE A 35 3.89 5.02 -16.30
N ALA A 36 3.68 3.75 -15.98
CA ALA A 36 3.49 3.30 -14.60
C ALA A 36 4.69 3.67 -13.72
N GLU A 37 5.90 3.36 -14.17
CA GLU A 37 7.16 3.73 -13.51
C GLU A 37 7.25 5.24 -13.24
N LYS A 38 7.04 6.06 -14.27
CA LYS A 38 7.11 7.52 -14.14
C LYS A 38 6.09 8.05 -13.13
N ASN A 39 4.90 7.45 -13.04
CA ASN A 39 3.88 7.90 -12.10
C ASN A 39 4.20 7.44 -10.67
N ILE A 40 4.54 6.16 -10.47
CA ILE A 40 4.78 5.61 -9.13
C ILE A 40 6.03 6.18 -8.47
N THR A 41 7.04 6.56 -9.26
CA THR A 41 8.27 7.21 -8.78
C THR A 41 8.16 8.74 -8.71
N SER A 42 6.99 9.31 -9.03
CA SER A 42 6.82 10.75 -9.03
C SER A 42 6.64 11.30 -7.61
N LEU A 43 7.26 12.46 -7.35
CA LEU A 43 7.01 13.24 -6.13
C LEU A 43 5.52 13.54 -5.92
N LYS A 44 4.75 13.66 -7.01
CA LYS A 44 3.30 13.88 -6.92
C LYS A 44 2.59 12.71 -6.23
N TRP A 45 2.94 11.48 -6.61
CA TRP A 45 2.34 10.30 -5.97
C TRP A 45 2.86 10.14 -4.54
N GLU A 46 4.17 10.26 -4.33
CA GLU A 46 4.78 10.17 -3.00
C GLU A 46 4.14 11.17 -2.01
N ASN A 47 4.05 12.45 -2.38
CA ASN A 47 3.44 13.48 -1.55
C ASN A 47 1.96 13.19 -1.27
N PHE A 48 1.22 12.70 -2.26
CA PHE A 48 -0.19 12.34 -2.06
C PHE A 48 -0.33 11.21 -1.03
N VAL A 49 0.46 10.14 -1.11
CA VAL A 49 0.43 9.06 -0.11
C VAL A 49 0.87 9.57 1.27
N LEU A 50 1.87 10.45 1.32
CA LEU A 50 2.32 11.08 2.57
C LEU A 50 1.25 11.96 3.21
N GLU A 51 0.49 12.73 2.44
CA GLU A 51 -0.64 13.52 2.91
C GLU A 51 -1.72 12.61 3.52
N GLN A 52 -2.10 11.53 2.82
CA GLN A 52 -3.09 10.57 3.32
C GLN A 52 -2.64 9.86 4.60
N ARG A 53 -1.35 9.52 4.69
CA ARG A 53 -0.74 9.04 5.93
C ARG A 53 -0.78 10.11 7.02
N GLY A 54 -0.49 11.35 6.67
CA GLY A 54 -0.54 12.52 7.54
C GLY A 54 -1.90 12.65 8.22
N ASP A 55 -2.98 12.63 7.44
CA ASP A 55 -4.36 12.69 7.92
C ASP A 55 -4.66 11.58 8.95
N LEU A 56 -4.29 10.35 8.63
CA LEU A 56 -4.45 9.21 9.55
C LEU A 56 -3.66 9.43 10.86
N THR A 57 -2.39 9.80 10.75
CA THR A 57 -1.53 9.98 11.93
C THR A 57 -1.95 11.16 12.79
N ALA A 58 -2.44 12.25 12.21
CA ALA A 58 -2.98 13.40 12.92
C ALA A 58 -4.27 13.03 13.68
N TYR A 59 -5.15 12.26 13.04
CA TYR A 59 -6.34 11.71 13.71
C TYR A 59 -5.94 10.85 14.92
N LEU A 60 -4.99 9.92 14.74
CA LEU A 60 -4.53 9.04 15.81
C LEU A 60 -3.89 9.82 16.95
N LEU A 61 -3.07 10.83 16.66
CA LEU A 61 -2.44 11.66 17.68
C LEU A 61 -3.50 12.38 18.55
N LYS A 62 -4.57 12.87 17.93
CA LYS A 62 -5.64 13.60 18.61
C LYS A 62 -6.59 12.69 19.39
N ASN A 63 -7.00 11.57 18.80
CA ASN A 63 -8.11 10.76 19.33
C ASN A 63 -7.65 9.43 19.94
N GLU A 64 -6.55 8.85 19.44
CA GLU A 64 -6.07 7.50 19.79
C GLU A 64 -4.59 7.53 20.17
N ARG A 65 -4.21 8.42 21.09
CA ARG A 65 -2.80 8.77 21.37
C ARG A 65 -1.93 7.56 21.76
N GLU A 66 -2.49 6.59 22.49
CA GLU A 66 -1.74 5.38 22.86
C GLU A 66 -1.46 4.48 21.65
N ILE A 67 -2.38 4.41 20.69
CA ILE A 67 -2.17 3.71 19.42
C ILE A 67 -1.15 4.46 18.55
N PHE A 68 -1.23 5.79 18.48
CA PHE A 68 -0.26 6.61 17.76
C PHE A 68 1.19 6.31 18.20
N LYS A 69 1.44 6.17 19.50
CA LYS A 69 2.77 5.82 20.05
C LYS A 69 3.29 4.47 19.54
N LYS A 70 2.43 3.57 19.07
CA LYS A 70 2.80 2.24 18.55
C LYS A 70 3.17 2.25 17.07
N TRP A 71 3.02 3.37 16.37
CA TRP A 71 3.32 3.47 14.92
C TRP A 71 4.71 2.93 14.55
N ASN A 72 5.74 3.34 15.29
CA ASN A 72 7.12 2.93 15.02
C ASN A 72 7.36 1.45 15.32
N GLU A 73 6.65 0.87 16.29
CA GLU A 73 6.71 -0.55 16.60
C GLU A 73 6.08 -1.37 15.46
N LEU A 74 4.88 -0.98 15.01
CA LEU A 74 4.19 -1.60 13.88
C LEU A 74 4.98 -1.49 12.58
N SER A 75 5.58 -0.32 12.31
CA SER A 75 6.44 -0.12 11.13
C SER A 75 7.65 -1.04 11.12
N ARG A 76 8.26 -1.28 12.30
CA ARG A 76 9.38 -2.21 12.44
C ARG A 76 8.93 -3.65 12.21
N ASP A 77 7.83 -4.06 12.83
CA ASP A 77 7.27 -5.40 12.69
C ASP A 77 6.89 -5.71 11.22
N ALA A 78 6.31 -4.75 10.50
CA ALA A 78 6.03 -4.88 9.06
C ALA A 78 7.32 -5.05 8.22
N LYS A 79 8.37 -4.28 8.53
CA LYS A 79 9.68 -4.39 7.86
C LYS A 79 10.36 -5.73 8.11
N GLU A 80 10.13 -6.34 9.27
CA GLU A 80 10.70 -7.65 9.63
C GLU A 80 9.91 -8.82 9.03
N ARG A 81 8.57 -8.77 9.09
CA ARG A 81 7.71 -9.94 8.81
C ARG A 81 7.08 -9.95 7.42
N ILE A 82 6.78 -8.78 6.85
CA ILE A 82 6.06 -8.68 5.57
C ILE A 82 7.02 -8.34 4.43
N ILE A 83 7.84 -7.31 4.62
CA ILE A 83 8.60 -6.71 3.54
C ILE A 83 9.62 -7.67 2.89
N PRO A 84 10.33 -8.57 3.60
CA PRO A 84 11.23 -9.52 2.95
C PRO A 84 10.50 -10.44 1.96
N ILE A 85 9.30 -10.92 2.33
CA ILE A 85 8.49 -11.83 1.50
C ILE A 85 7.94 -11.08 0.28
N VAL A 86 7.37 -9.90 0.49
CA VAL A 86 6.85 -9.06 -0.59
C VAL A 86 7.97 -8.64 -1.54
N THR A 87 9.12 -8.22 -1.02
CA THR A 87 10.27 -7.79 -1.83
C THR A 87 10.79 -8.92 -2.70
N LYS A 88 10.87 -10.16 -2.20
CA LYS A 88 11.24 -11.33 -3.01
C LYS A 88 10.30 -11.53 -4.20
N LYS A 89 8.99 -11.36 -3.99
CA LYS A 89 7.98 -11.44 -5.07
C LYS A 89 8.13 -10.30 -6.08
N LEU A 90 8.44 -9.09 -5.61
CA LEU A 90 8.67 -7.94 -6.50
C LEU A 90 9.90 -8.15 -7.39
N PHE A 91 11.00 -8.68 -6.84
CA PHE A 91 12.18 -9.00 -7.64
C PHE A 91 11.90 -10.07 -8.71
N ALA A 92 11.07 -11.09 -8.42
CA ALA A 92 10.63 -12.03 -9.44
C ALA A 92 9.85 -11.32 -10.59
N LEU A 93 9.01 -10.33 -10.27
CA LEU A 93 8.32 -9.52 -11.29
C LEU A 93 9.28 -8.63 -12.10
N VAL A 94 10.38 -8.16 -11.49
CA VAL A 94 11.45 -7.45 -12.20
C VAL A 94 12.16 -8.38 -13.19
N GLU A 95 12.52 -9.60 -12.76
CA GLU A 95 13.12 -10.63 -13.62
C GLU A 95 12.22 -10.99 -14.80
N GLU A 96 10.90 -11.08 -14.56
CA GLU A 96 9.87 -11.28 -15.58
C GLU A 96 9.58 -10.03 -16.44
N LYS A 97 10.29 -8.91 -16.21
CA LYS A 97 10.10 -7.62 -16.90
C LYS A 97 8.67 -7.06 -16.80
N LYS A 98 7.94 -7.43 -15.74
CA LYS A 98 6.58 -6.96 -15.47
C LYS A 98 6.54 -5.65 -14.70
N ILE A 99 7.61 -5.34 -13.95
CA ILE A 99 7.83 -4.06 -13.29
C ILE A 99 9.30 -3.63 -13.41
N PHE A 100 9.60 -2.35 -13.12
CA PHE A 100 10.98 -1.90 -12.94
C PHE A 100 11.38 -1.90 -11.46
N GLU A 101 12.68 -2.11 -11.20
CA GLU A 101 13.23 -2.09 -9.84
C GLU A 101 12.99 -0.76 -9.11
N SER A 102 12.99 0.35 -9.86
CA SER A 102 12.70 1.71 -9.37
C SER A 102 11.30 1.84 -8.73
N MET A 103 10.36 0.94 -9.03
CA MET A 103 9.00 0.94 -8.47
C MET A 103 8.94 0.31 -7.08
N ILE A 104 9.91 -0.53 -6.71
CA ILE A 104 9.91 -1.31 -5.47
C ILE A 104 9.82 -0.44 -4.20
N PRO A 105 10.57 0.67 -4.06
CA PRO A 105 10.51 1.49 -2.85
C PRO A 105 9.11 1.99 -2.51
N GLN A 106 8.36 2.47 -3.49
CA GLN A 106 6.99 2.96 -3.27
C GLN A 106 6.04 1.81 -2.92
N ILE A 107 6.12 0.67 -3.60
CA ILE A 107 5.29 -0.49 -3.29
C ILE A 107 5.54 -0.96 -1.85
N ARG A 108 6.81 -1.00 -1.42
CA ARG A 108 7.15 -1.33 -0.03
C ARG A 108 6.59 -0.31 0.95
N PHE A 109 6.66 0.98 0.62
CA PHE A 109 6.10 2.04 1.44
C PHE A 109 4.59 1.88 1.61
N ASP A 110 3.86 1.63 0.53
CA ASP A 110 2.41 1.39 0.57
C ASP A 110 2.06 0.18 1.44
N ILE A 111 2.73 -0.95 1.23
CA ILE A 111 2.48 -2.20 1.98
C ILE A 111 2.73 -2.02 3.48
N ILE A 112 3.77 -1.26 3.88
CA ILE A 112 4.00 -0.94 5.29
C ILE A 112 2.81 -0.15 5.85
N ASN A 113 2.40 0.93 5.18
CA ASN A 113 1.33 1.78 5.71
C ASN A 113 -0.02 1.06 5.73
N ILE A 114 -0.33 0.24 4.72
CA ILE A 114 -1.51 -0.63 4.71
C ILE A 114 -1.48 -1.59 5.90
N SER A 115 -0.35 -2.25 6.16
CA SER A 115 -0.25 -3.20 7.27
C SER A 115 -0.52 -2.55 8.63
N ILE A 116 0.02 -1.34 8.85
CA ILE A 116 -0.19 -0.55 10.06
C ILE A 116 -1.67 -0.16 10.17
N TYR A 117 -2.24 0.39 9.09
CA TYR A 117 -3.64 0.82 9.05
C TYR A 117 -4.61 -0.31 9.35
N LEU A 118 -4.48 -1.47 8.68
CA LEU A 118 -5.38 -2.60 8.89
C LEU A 118 -5.29 -3.15 10.32
N THR A 119 -4.08 -3.19 10.89
CA THR A 119 -3.88 -3.61 12.28
C THR A 119 -4.56 -2.63 13.24
N ILE A 120 -4.41 -1.33 13.02
CA ILE A 120 -5.05 -0.31 13.86
C ILE A 120 -6.57 -0.32 13.71
N LYS A 121 -7.09 -0.45 12.49
CA LYS A 121 -8.54 -0.54 12.22
C LYS A 121 -9.19 -1.74 12.92
N ASN A 122 -8.45 -2.84 13.04
CA ASN A 122 -8.91 -4.02 13.79
C ASN A 122 -9.02 -3.76 15.30
N GLU A 123 -8.11 -2.99 15.89
CA GLU A 123 -8.14 -2.63 17.32
C GLU A 123 -9.13 -1.47 17.61
N CYS A 124 -9.27 -0.54 16.67
CA CYS A 124 -10.02 0.70 16.83
C CYS A 124 -10.99 0.88 15.68
N MET A 125 -12.22 0.37 15.83
CA MET A 125 -13.25 0.39 14.77
C MET A 125 -13.60 1.80 14.25
N ASN A 126 -13.33 2.85 15.04
CA ASN A 126 -13.57 4.24 14.63
C ASN A 126 -12.46 4.80 13.72
N VAL A 127 -11.31 4.12 13.62
CA VAL A 127 -10.23 4.50 12.71
C VAL A 127 -10.59 4.04 11.30
N ASN A 128 -10.77 4.99 10.40
CA ASN A 128 -11.09 4.71 9.02
C ASN A 128 -10.30 5.62 8.07
N SER A 129 -9.89 5.06 6.94
CA SER A 129 -9.27 5.81 5.85
C SER A 129 -9.73 5.21 4.52
N PRO A 130 -10.63 5.89 3.79
CA PRO A 130 -11.07 5.45 2.47
C PRO A 130 -9.89 5.20 1.52
N PHE A 131 -8.85 6.05 1.61
CA PHE A 131 -7.63 5.87 0.83
C PHE A 131 -6.92 4.54 1.12
N PHE A 132 -6.67 4.19 2.40
CA PHE A 132 -5.99 2.94 2.70
C PHE A 132 -6.87 1.71 2.47
N ASP A 133 -8.20 1.83 2.60
CA ASP A 133 -9.15 0.79 2.20
C ASP A 133 -9.08 0.51 0.68
N ASP A 134 -9.09 1.57 -0.12
CA ASP A 134 -8.94 1.49 -1.58
C ASP A 134 -7.58 0.91 -1.97
N LEU A 135 -6.51 1.45 -1.40
CA LEU A 135 -5.13 1.04 -1.69
C LEU A 135 -4.95 -0.45 -1.40
N TYR A 136 -5.42 -0.92 -0.24
CA TYR A 136 -5.41 -2.35 0.10
C TYR A 136 -6.23 -3.18 -0.87
N THR A 137 -7.44 -2.74 -1.23
CA THR A 137 -8.32 -3.46 -2.15
C THR A 137 -7.67 -3.60 -3.54
N LEU A 138 -7.05 -2.53 -4.06
CA LEU A 138 -6.33 -2.56 -5.33
C LEU A 138 -5.17 -3.56 -5.31
N TYR A 139 -4.32 -3.51 -4.28
CA TYR A 139 -3.23 -4.47 -4.12
C TYR A 139 -3.74 -5.92 -4.01
N ARG A 140 -4.80 -6.16 -3.23
CA ARG A 140 -5.41 -7.49 -3.08
C ARG A 140 -5.94 -8.05 -4.40
N LEU A 141 -6.49 -7.19 -5.25
CA LEU A 141 -6.95 -7.55 -6.60
C LEU A 141 -5.80 -7.71 -7.60
N GLY A 142 -4.56 -7.46 -7.18
CA GLY A 142 -3.37 -7.61 -8.00
C GLY A 142 -3.03 -6.40 -8.85
N TYR A 143 -3.63 -5.23 -8.59
CA TYR A 143 -3.19 -3.97 -9.19
C TYR A 143 -1.97 -3.42 -8.46
N ILE A 144 -1.17 -2.62 -9.17
CA ILE A 144 -0.14 -1.76 -8.57
C ILE A 144 -0.58 -0.31 -8.72
N PRO A 145 -1.04 0.36 -7.64
CA PRO A 145 -1.30 1.79 -7.63
C PRO A 145 -0.04 2.59 -7.97
N CYS A 146 -0.14 3.46 -8.97
CA CYS A 146 0.98 4.27 -9.45
C CYS A 146 0.70 5.78 -9.35
N GLY A 147 -0.51 6.19 -8.96
CA GLY A 147 -0.86 7.61 -8.94
C GLY A 147 -2.33 7.86 -8.67
N TYR A 148 -2.70 9.13 -8.52
CA TYR A 148 -4.08 9.57 -8.41
C TYR A 148 -4.33 10.82 -9.27
N ALA A 149 -5.40 10.82 -10.06
CA ALA A 149 -5.77 11.96 -10.89
C ALA A 149 -7.27 11.95 -11.19
N LYS A 150 -7.90 13.13 -11.10
CA LYS A 150 -9.32 13.33 -11.46
C LYS A 150 -10.27 12.36 -10.73
N GLY A 151 -10.02 12.10 -9.45
CA GLY A 151 -10.85 11.19 -8.65
C GLY A 151 -10.64 9.70 -8.96
N LYS A 152 -9.56 9.33 -9.65
CA LYS A 152 -9.27 7.94 -10.05
C LYS A 152 -7.84 7.55 -9.72
N TYR A 153 -7.65 6.30 -9.32
CA TYR A 153 -6.32 5.71 -9.17
C TYR A 153 -5.77 5.33 -10.55
N LYS A 154 -4.51 5.69 -10.79
CA LYS A 154 -3.76 5.12 -11.91
C LYS A 154 -3.18 3.80 -11.45
N VAL A 155 -3.41 2.73 -12.20
CA VAL A 155 -2.99 1.39 -11.82
C VAL A 155 -2.30 0.67 -12.96
N LEU A 156 -1.31 -0.14 -12.62
CA LEU A 156 -0.75 -1.18 -13.49
C LEU A 156 -1.40 -2.54 -13.18
#